data_AF-A0A2M7Z9G0-F1
#
_entry.id   AF-A0A2M7Z9G0-F1
#
_cell.length_a   1.000
_cell.length_b   1.000
_cell.length_c   1.000
_cell.angle_alpha   90.00
_cell.angle_beta   90.00
_cell.angle_gamma   90.00
#
_symmetry.space_group_name_H-M   'P 1'
#
loop_
_entity.id
_entity.type
_entity.pdbx_description
1 polymer ?
#
loop_
_entity_poly.entity_id
_entity_poly.type
_entity_poly.pdbx_seq_one_letter_code
_entity_poly.pdbx_strand_id
1 'polypeptide(L)' 'MTRATQEAIKHLIVVFFYSGVSSILPIVIAWIEKDPRWALLIPVTNSIWYAVSRYLKEKRLIENGQL' A
#
# COMPACT_ATOMS: atom_id res chain seq x y z
N MET A 1 -20.10 10.26 14.91
CA MET A 1 -19.37 9.93 13.66
C MET A 1 -20.30 9.19 12.73
N THR A 2 -20.35 9.54 11.44
CA THR A 2 -21.13 8.76 10.46
C THR A 2 -20.35 7.51 10.05
N ARG A 3 -21.05 6.46 9.60
CA ARG A 3 -20.45 5.18 9.19
C ARG A 3 -19.41 5.36 8.09
N ALA A 4 -19.66 6.29 7.15
CA ALA A 4 -18.74 6.68 6.09
C ALA A 4 -17.43 7.30 6.62
N THR A 5 -17.50 8.17 7.63
CA THR A 5 -16.30 8.76 8.24
C THR A 5 -15.45 7.70 8.96
N GLN A 6 -16.07 6.73 9.62
CA GLN A 6 -15.35 5.62 10.25
C GLN A 6 -14.60 4.74 9.24
N GLU A 7 -15.22 4.42 8.10
CA GLU A 7 -14.56 3.63 7.06
C GLU A 7 -13.42 4.39 6.38
N ALA A 8 -13.60 5.68 6.10
CA ALA A 8 -12.55 6.52 5.54
C ALA A 8 -11.32 6.60 6.47
N ILE A 9 -11.54 6.73 7.78
CA ILE A 9 -10.45 6.76 8.77
C ILE A 9 -9.72 5.43 8.83
N LYS A 10 -10.44 4.30 8.84
CA LYS A 10 -9.81 2.97 8.79
C LYS A 10 -8.96 2.82 7.53
N HIS A 11 -9.46 3.27 6.39
CA HIS A 11 -8.73 3.19 5.14
C HIS A 11 -7.48 4.07 5.16
N LEU A 12 -7.59 5.31 5.66
CA LEU A 12 -6.48 6.24 5.81
C LEU A 12 -5.36 5.64 6.69
N ILE A 13 -5.74 5.04 7.82
CA ILE A 13 -4.82 4.37 8.74
C ILE A 13 -4.07 3.25 8.02
N VAL A 14 -4.79 2.36 7.30
CA VAL A 14 -4.16 1.24 6.57
C VAL A 14 -3.19 1.75 5.51
N VAL A 15 -3.59 2.74 4.71
CA VAL A 15 -2.72 3.33 3.67
C VAL A 15 -1.49 4.00 4.29
N PHE A 16 -1.65 4.70 5.40
CA PHE A 16 -0.56 5.36 6.11
C PHE A 16 0.46 4.36 6.66
N PHE A 17 -0.01 3.32 7.36
CA PHE A 17 0.85 2.27 7.88
C PHE A 17 1.52 1.48 6.76
N TYR A 18 0.79 1.15 5.69
CA TYR A 18 1.38 0.48 4.54
C TYR A 18 2.51 1.32 3.93
N SER A 19 2.28 2.60 3.69
CA SER A 19 3.27 3.48 3.05
C SER A 19 4.48 3.73 3.95
N GLY A 20 4.28 3.86 5.26
CA GLY A 20 5.37 4.01 6.22
C GLY A 20 6.20 2.73 6.35
N VAL A 21 5.56 1.58 6.45
CA VAL A 21 6.26 0.29 6.57
C VAL A 21 6.97 -0.06 5.25
N SER A 22 6.33 0.15 4.09
CA SER A 22 6.93 -0.18 2.79
C SER A 22 8.16 0.66 2.46
N SER A 23 8.27 1.88 3.00
CA SER A 23 9.42 2.76 2.81
C SER A 23 10.55 2.47 3.80
N ILE A 24 10.24 2.14 5.05
CA ILE A 24 11.25 1.89 6.09
C ILE A 24 11.80 0.46 6.05
N LEU A 25 10.95 -0.54 5.82
CA LEU A 25 11.34 -1.96 5.91
C LEU A 25 12.48 -2.33 4.95
N PRO A 26 12.48 -1.92 3.67
CA PRO A 26 13.59 -2.23 2.76
C PRO A 26 14.92 -1.59 3.17
N ILE A 27 14.85 -0.38 3.75
CA ILE A 27 16.02 0.35 4.24
C ILE A 27 16.61 -0.38 5.45
N VAL A 28 15.76 -0.81 6.38
CA VAL A 28 16.19 -1.60 7.55
C VAL A 28 16.80 -2.93 7.13
N ILE A 29 16.20 -3.64 6.17
CA ILE A 29 16.75 -4.90 5.65
C ILE A 29 18.11 -4.66 4.99
N ALA A 30 18.24 -3.65 4.12
CA ALA A 30 19.52 -3.31 3.48
C ALA A 30 20.61 -2.96 4.51
N TRP A 31 20.24 -2.32 5.61
CA TRP A 31 21.16 -1.98 6.70
C TRP A 31 21.63 -3.23 7.48
N ILE A 32 20.72 -4.16 7.79
CA ILE A 32 21.04 -5.41 8.51
C ILE A 32 21.92 -6.32 7.64
N GLU A 33 21.56 -6.49 6.37
CA GLU A 33 22.24 -7.40 5.43
C GLU A 33 23.55 -6.83 4.88
N LYS A 34 23.83 -5.54 5.09
CA LYS A 34 24.96 -4.80 4.50
C LYS A 34 25.07 -4.91 2.98
N ASP A 35 23.97 -5.26 2.30
CA ASP A 35 23.88 -5.34 0.84
C ASP A 35 22.86 -4.30 0.33
N PRO A 36 23.30 -3.30 -0.45
CA PRO A 36 22.42 -2.25 -0.96
C PRO A 36 21.37 -2.76 -1.96
N ARG A 37 21.52 -3.99 -2.50
CA ARG A 37 20.56 -4.58 -3.43
C ARG A 37 19.18 -4.80 -2.81
N TRP A 38 19.10 -4.93 -1.49
CA TRP A 38 17.81 -5.02 -0.79
C TRP A 38 16.96 -3.74 -0.92
N ALA A 39 17.56 -2.59 -1.25
CA ALA A 39 16.81 -1.38 -1.61
C ALA A 39 15.95 -1.57 -2.87
N LEU A 40 16.23 -2.57 -3.71
CA LEU A 40 15.36 -2.94 -4.85
C LEU A 40 14.00 -3.50 -4.41
N LEU A 41 13.83 -3.85 -3.13
CA LEU A 41 12.51 -4.18 -2.61
C LEU A 41 11.57 -2.96 -2.57
N ILE A 42 12.09 -1.73 -2.52
CA ILE A 42 11.30 -0.50 -2.53
C ILE A 42 10.43 -0.38 -3.80
N PRO A 43 10.99 -0.45 -5.03
CA PRO A 43 10.16 -0.42 -6.24
C PRO A 43 9.24 -1.63 -6.34
N VAL A 44 9.65 -2.81 -5.85
CA VAL A 44 8.81 -4.03 -5.86
C VAL A 44 7.57 -3.87 -4.97
N THR A 45 7.74 -3.44 -3.71
CA THR A 45 6.63 -3.22 -2.79
C THR A 45 5.70 -2.11 -3.29
N ASN A 46 6.25 -1.01 -3.82
CA ASN A 46 5.45 0.04 -4.44
C ASN A 46 4.64 -0.46 -5.66
N SER A 47 5.23 -1.31 -6.50
CA SER A 47 4.54 -1.87 -7.67
C SER A 47 3.39 -2.79 -7.26
N ILE A 48 3.62 -3.63 -6.24
CA ILE A 48 2.58 -4.50 -5.67
C ILE A 48 1.44 -3.66 -5.09
N TRP A 49 1.76 -2.60 -4.33
CA TRP A 49 0.76 -1.70 -3.77
C TRP A 49 -0.08 -1.02 -4.83
N TYR A 50 0.57 -0.51 -5.87
CA TYR A 50 -0.13 0.13 -6.98
C TYR A 50 -1.06 -0.85 -7.68
N ALA A 51 -0.61 -2.07 -7.96
CA ALA A 51 -1.42 -3.12 -8.58
C ALA A 51 -2.61 -3.50 -7.71
N VAL A 52 -2.41 -3.71 -6.40
CA VAL A 52 -3.50 -4.04 -5.45
C VAL A 52 -4.48 -2.88 -5.31
N SER A 53 -3.99 -1.65 -5.19
CA SER A 53 -4.84 -0.46 -5.08
C SER A 53 -5.69 -0.27 -6.34
N ARG A 54 -5.06 -0.44 -7.51
CA ARG A 54 -5.76 -0.37 -8.80
C ARG A 54 -6.78 -1.48 -8.95
N TYR A 55 -6.43 -2.72 -8.62
CA TYR A 55 -7.34 -3.86 -8.66
C TYR A 55 -8.54 -3.67 -7.74
N LEU A 56 -8.33 -3.23 -6.49
CA LEU A 56 -9.43 -2.96 -5.55
C LEU A 56 -10.31 -1.79 -6.01
N LYS A 57 -9.72 -0.77 -6.63
CA LYS A 57 -10.46 0.35 -7.23
C LYS A 57 -11.29 -0.11 -8.43
N GLU A 58 -10.71 -0.91 -9.32
CA GLU A 58 -11.40 -1.50 -10.49
C GLU A 58 -12.51 -2.45 -10.06
N LYS A 59 -12.30 -3.31 -9.06
CA LYS A 59 -13.35 -4.18 -8.52
C LYS A 59 -14.50 -3.40 -7.91
N ARG A 60 -14.24 -2.32 -7.17
CA ARG A 60 -15.29 -1.41 -6.65
C ARG A 60 -15.98 -0.59 -7.75
N LEU A 61 -15.30 -0.27 -8.85
CA LEU A 61 -15.89 0.38 -10.02
C LEU A 61 -16.78 -0.60 -10.81
N ILE A 62 -16.38 -1.88 -10.90
CA ILE A 62 -17.17 -2.94 -11.53
C ILE A 62 -18.38 -3.32 -10.65
N GLU A 63 -18.26 -3.30 -9.32
CA GLU A 63 -19.36 -3.59 -8.38
C GLU A 63 -20.42 -2.48 -8.30
N ASN A 64 -20.05 -1.21 -8.49
CA ASN A 64 -20.98 -0.08 -8.45
C ASN A 64 -21.63 0.26 -9.81
N GLY A 65 -21.36 -0.55 -10.84
CA GLY A 65 -22.04 -0.52 -12.13
C GLY A 65 -21.63 0.62 -13.06
N GLN A 66 -20.93 0.30 -14.15
CA GLN A 66 -21.04 0.97 -15.46
C GLN A 66 -20.53 0.02 -16.57
N LEU A 67 -21.42 -0.86 -17.03
CA LEU A 67 -21.56 -1.25 -18.43
C LEU A 67 -23.03 -1.01 -18.80
#